data_AF-A0A940L741-F1
#
_entry.id   AF-A0A940L741-F1
#
_cell.length_a   1.000
_cell.length_b   1.000
_cell.length_c   1.000
_cell.angle_alpha   90.00
_cell.angle_beta   90.00
_cell.angle_gamma   90.00
#
_symmetry.space_group_name_H-M   'P 1'
#
loop_
_entity.id
_entity.type
_entity.pdbx_description
1 polymer ?
#
loop_
_entity_poly.entity_id
_entity_poly.type
_entity_poly.pdbx_seq_one_letter_code
_entity_poly.pdbx_strand_id
1 'polypeptide(L)'
;MLTLIPQSQYKIMPWKNGLGQTAQIQIFPEKAQFPDNFTWRLSSALVKADDPFSNFEGCQRVLTVVDGAGLILNDAKLLPGKVIYFSGEDSIYCKLIDGEVLDLGVIWKPDLVSVTLSHRFVEQREVIDLSLKGVHFACVTSGVVRVGEVKVQARDTIKIEQVEQIIIEPDGLQSSVALISIVPVL
;
A
#
# COMPACT_ATOMS: atom_id res chain seq x y z
N MET A 1 8.89 -17.10 -4.55
CA MET A 1 8.70 -17.17 -3.08
C MET A 1 7.49 -16.34 -2.68
N LEU A 2 6.64 -16.89 -1.82
CA LEU A 2 5.48 -16.22 -1.22
C LEU A 2 5.70 -16.11 0.29
N THR A 3 5.61 -14.90 0.85
CA THR A 3 5.85 -14.65 2.27
C THR A 3 4.69 -13.86 2.86
N LEU A 4 3.94 -14.48 3.78
CA LEU A 4 2.89 -13.78 4.53
C LEU A 4 3.51 -12.81 5.54
N ILE A 5 3.04 -11.57 5.53
CA ILE A 5 3.34 -10.53 6.49
C ILE A 5 2.02 -10.19 7.19
N PRO A 6 1.72 -10.82 8.34
CA PRO A 6 0.50 -10.53 9.08
C PRO A 6 0.55 -9.11 9.64
N GLN A 7 -0.61 -8.47 9.78
CA GLN A 7 -0.75 -7.11 10.29
C GLN A 7 -0.04 -6.92 11.64
N SER A 8 -0.03 -7.95 12.48
CA SER A 8 0.65 -7.95 13.79
C SER A 8 2.17 -7.78 13.72
N GLN A 9 2.77 -7.97 12.54
CA GLN A 9 4.21 -7.74 12.31
C GLN A 9 4.52 -6.36 11.73
N TYR A 10 3.51 -5.55 11.41
CA TYR A 10 3.74 -4.19 10.93
C TYR A 10 4.34 -3.33 12.05
N LYS A 11 5.34 -2.50 11.68
CA LYS A 11 5.95 -1.58 12.63
C LYS A 11 5.09 -0.33 12.78
N ILE A 12 4.39 -0.21 13.90
CA ILE A 12 3.53 0.94 14.22
C ILE A 12 4.36 2.12 14.70
N MET A 13 4.09 3.30 14.15
CA MET A 13 4.72 4.58 14.48
C MET A 13 3.62 5.64 14.62
N PRO A 14 3.21 5.99 15.84
CA PRO A 14 2.28 7.10 16.08
C PRO A 14 2.86 8.41 15.56
N TRP A 15 2.02 9.27 15.01
CA TRP A 15 2.44 10.61 14.59
C TRP A 15 2.66 11.51 15.80
N LYS A 16 3.61 12.45 15.70
CA LYS A 16 3.97 13.35 16.82
C LYS A 16 2.79 14.22 17.29
N ASN A 17 1.88 14.56 16.38
CA ASN A 17 0.68 15.36 16.68
C ASN A 17 -0.49 14.51 17.22
N GLY A 18 -0.38 13.18 17.26
CA GLY A 18 -1.44 12.29 17.72
C GLY A 18 -2.62 12.15 16.75
N LEU A 19 -2.59 12.78 15.58
CA LEU A 19 -3.68 12.79 14.60
C LEU A 19 -3.71 11.55 13.69
N GLY A 20 -2.87 10.56 14.00
CA GLY A 20 -2.79 9.34 13.23
C GLY A 20 -1.61 8.46 13.62
N GLN A 21 -1.42 7.42 12.84
CA GLN A 21 -0.29 6.51 12.95
C GLN A 21 0.06 5.93 11.59
N THR A 22 1.33 5.59 11.40
CA THR A 22 1.79 4.82 10.25
C THR A 22 2.14 3.41 10.69
N ALA A 23 1.64 2.41 9.97
CA ALA A 23 2.07 1.02 10.06
C ALA A 23 2.98 0.72 8.87
N GLN A 24 4.29 0.62 9.11
CA GLN A 24 5.24 0.20 8.08
C GLN A 24 5.10 -1.31 7.87
N ILE A 25 4.78 -1.69 6.64
CA ILE A 25 4.63 -3.07 6.19
C ILE A 25 6.00 -3.61 5.78
N GLN A 26 6.67 -2.90 4.88
CA GLN A 26 8.03 -3.22 4.46
C GLN A 26 8.78 -1.98 3.97
N ILE A 27 10.10 -2.00 4.12
CA ILE A 27 11.01 -0.98 3.61
C ILE A 27 12.21 -1.64 2.94
N PHE A 28 12.77 -0.99 1.92
CA PHE A 28 14.01 -1.42 1.27
C PHE A 28 15.05 -0.30 1.24
N PRO A 29 16.34 -0.58 1.48
CA PRO A 29 16.88 -1.86 1.96
C PRO A 29 16.29 -2.31 3.29
N GLU A 30 16.39 -3.60 3.62
CA GLU A 30 15.88 -4.10 4.90
C GLU A 30 16.57 -3.33 6.04
N LYS A 31 15.80 -2.92 7.06
CA LYS A 31 16.26 -2.10 8.20
C LYS A 31 16.70 -0.66 7.85
N ALA A 32 16.42 -0.19 6.63
CA ALA A 32 16.54 1.23 6.28
C ALA A 32 15.88 2.13 7.34
N GLN A 33 16.54 3.25 7.65
CA GLN A 33 15.96 4.32 8.45
C GLN A 33 15.25 5.28 7.51
N PHE A 34 13.94 5.46 7.73
CA PHE A 34 13.15 6.43 7.01
C PHE A 34 13.21 7.79 7.72
N PRO A 35 13.44 8.92 7.01
CA PRO A 35 13.46 9.06 5.54
C PRO A 35 14.86 9.00 4.88
N ASP A 36 15.94 8.77 5.62
CA ASP A 36 17.28 9.08 5.10
C ASP A 36 17.88 8.04 4.13
N ASN A 37 17.62 6.74 4.33
CA ASN A 37 18.33 5.67 3.62
C ASN A 37 17.39 4.60 3.04
N PHE A 38 16.36 5.00 2.31
CA PHE A 38 15.39 4.08 1.69
C PHE A 38 15.27 4.28 0.18
N THR A 39 14.99 3.19 -0.53
CA THR A 39 14.59 3.21 -1.95
C THR A 39 13.07 3.25 -2.07
N TRP A 40 12.37 2.43 -1.29
CA TRP A 40 10.92 2.43 -1.23
C TRP A 40 10.44 1.99 0.15
N ARG A 41 9.25 2.47 0.54
CA ARG A 41 8.56 2.10 1.76
C ARG A 41 7.08 1.84 1.46
N LEU A 42 6.63 0.63 1.71
CA LEU A 42 5.22 0.25 1.72
C LEU A 42 4.67 0.39 3.14
N SER A 43 3.59 1.15 3.30
CA SER A 43 2.98 1.39 4.60
C SER A 43 1.48 1.63 4.47
N SER A 44 0.75 1.39 5.55
CA SER A 44 -0.59 1.94 5.74
C SER A 44 -0.57 3.09 6.75
N ALA A 45 -1.51 4.02 6.64
CA ALA A 45 -1.66 5.10 7.62
C ALA A 45 -3.12 5.25 8.06
N LEU A 46 -3.31 5.33 9.38
CA LEU A 46 -4.59 5.70 9.97
C LEU A 46 -4.60 7.21 10.16
N VAL A 47 -5.47 7.89 9.44
CA VAL A 47 -5.70 9.34 9.47
C VAL A 47 -6.94 9.61 10.33
N LYS A 48 -6.76 10.32 11.44
CA LYS A 48 -7.85 10.58 12.41
C LYS A 48 -8.39 12.00 12.37
N ALA A 49 -7.65 12.92 11.75
CA ALA A 49 -8.06 14.30 11.57
C ALA A 49 -7.40 14.90 10.33
N ASP A 50 -7.95 16.02 9.88
CA ASP A 50 -7.39 16.86 8.84
C ASP A 50 -5.98 17.34 9.24
N ASP A 51 -5.01 17.17 8.34
CA ASP A 51 -3.61 17.48 8.61
C ASP A 51 -2.84 17.64 7.28
N PRO A 52 -1.85 18.55 7.18
CA PRO A 52 -0.89 18.49 6.09
C PRO A 52 -0.12 17.17 6.10
N PHE A 53 0.07 16.60 4.91
CA PHE A 53 1.03 15.53 4.76
C PHE A 53 2.46 16.04 4.89
N SER A 54 3.34 15.18 5.40
CA SER A 54 4.78 15.43 5.36
C SER A 54 5.30 15.42 3.92
N ASN A 55 6.23 16.32 3.61
CA ASN A 55 6.94 16.35 2.35
C ASN A 55 8.15 15.40 2.40
N PHE A 56 8.44 14.77 1.27
CA PHE A 56 9.54 13.84 1.05
C PHE A 56 10.27 14.21 -0.25
N GLU A 57 11.33 15.00 -0.13
CA GLU A 57 12.12 15.49 -1.25
C GLU A 57 12.70 14.35 -2.11
N GLY A 58 12.66 14.54 -3.42
CA GLY A 58 13.11 13.58 -4.42
C GLY A 58 12.36 12.24 -4.39
N CYS A 59 11.15 12.20 -3.82
CA CYS A 59 10.34 10.98 -3.77
C CYS A 59 9.08 11.12 -4.62
N GLN A 60 8.48 9.99 -4.97
CA GLN A 60 7.12 9.90 -5.48
C GLN A 60 6.24 9.12 -4.50
N ARG A 61 4.94 9.38 -4.54
CA ARG A 61 3.95 8.78 -3.66
C ARG A 61 2.77 8.24 -4.45
N VAL A 62 2.26 7.10 -4.00
CA VAL A 62 1.02 6.50 -4.47
C VAL A 62 0.21 6.11 -3.25
N LEU A 63 -1.09 6.36 -3.29
CA LEU A 63 -1.99 6.14 -2.16
C LEU A 63 -3.34 5.62 -2.65
N THR A 64 -3.95 4.76 -1.84
CA THR A 64 -5.33 4.31 -1.99
C THR A 64 -6.00 4.22 -0.62
N VAL A 65 -7.30 4.50 -0.56
CA VAL A 65 -8.10 4.34 0.65
C VAL A 65 -8.58 2.89 0.75
N VAL A 66 -8.29 2.25 1.89
CA VAL A 66 -8.62 0.84 2.16
C VAL A 66 -9.62 0.66 3.31
N ASP A 67 -9.96 1.73 4.03
CA ASP A 67 -11.07 1.81 4.99
C ASP A 67 -11.53 3.26 5.18
N GLY A 68 -12.80 3.44 5.52
CA GLY A 68 -13.42 4.76 5.72
C GLY A 68 -13.98 5.40 4.44
N ALA A 69 -14.62 6.57 4.59
CA ALA A 69 -15.37 7.20 3.51
C ALA A 69 -14.49 7.84 2.40
N GLY A 70 -13.21 8.08 2.70
CA GLY A 70 -12.24 8.65 1.77
C GLY A 70 -11.64 9.97 2.24
N LEU A 71 -10.72 10.48 1.43
CA LEU A 71 -9.95 11.70 1.69
C LEU A 71 -10.22 12.76 0.62
N ILE A 72 -10.00 14.02 0.97
CA ILE A 72 -9.82 15.12 0.01
C ILE A 72 -8.38 15.59 0.14
N LEU A 73 -7.59 15.42 -0.92
CA LEU A 73 -6.21 15.86 -0.98
C LEU A 73 -6.16 17.16 -1.78
N ASN A 74 -5.99 18.29 -1.08
CA ASN A 74 -6.25 19.64 -1.59
C ASN A 74 -7.69 19.77 -2.12
N ASP A 75 -7.92 19.51 -3.41
CA ASP A 75 -9.24 19.53 -4.06
C ASP A 75 -9.63 18.18 -4.68
N ALA A 76 -8.71 17.20 -4.67
CA ALA A 76 -8.92 15.90 -5.28
C ALA A 76 -9.56 14.92 -4.28
N LYS A 77 -10.76 14.43 -4.60
CA LYS A 77 -11.43 13.37 -3.82
C LYS A 77 -10.81 12.01 -4.10
N LEU A 78 -10.30 11.37 -3.06
CA LEU A 78 -9.81 10.00 -3.08
C LEU A 78 -10.79 9.09 -2.33
N LEU A 79 -11.67 8.45 -3.10
CA LEU A 79 -12.63 7.47 -2.58
C LEU A 79 -11.99 6.08 -2.41
N PRO A 80 -12.59 5.17 -1.62
CA PRO A 80 -12.11 3.80 -1.46
C PRO A 80 -11.84 3.08 -2.79
N GLY A 81 -10.70 2.38 -2.86
CA GLY A 81 -10.25 1.65 -4.04
C GLY A 81 -9.76 2.52 -5.23
N LYS A 82 -9.87 3.85 -5.14
CA LYS A 82 -9.23 4.77 -6.10
C LYS A 82 -7.76 4.94 -5.75
N VAL A 83 -6.95 5.21 -6.77
CA VAL A 83 -5.49 5.35 -6.67
C VAL A 83 -5.11 6.74 -7.13
N ILE A 84 -4.24 7.41 -6.37
CA ILE A 84 -3.66 8.70 -6.75
C ILE A 84 -2.14 8.64 -6.65
N TYR A 85 -1.48 9.25 -7.63
CA TYR A 85 -0.04 9.44 -7.69
C TYR A 85 0.27 10.94 -7.58
N PHE A 86 1.29 11.29 -6.81
CA PHE A 86 1.71 12.68 -6.61
C PHE A 86 3.17 12.74 -6.15
N SER A 87 3.79 13.91 -6.29
CA SER A 87 5.16 14.12 -5.86
C SER A 87 5.26 14.05 -4.34
N GLY A 88 6.36 13.51 -3.82
CA GLY A 88 6.69 13.62 -2.40
C GLY A 88 6.87 15.07 -1.95
N GLU A 89 7.17 15.99 -2.87
CA GLU A 89 7.40 17.41 -2.60
C GLU A 89 6.12 18.25 -2.62
N ASP A 90 5.00 17.68 -3.08
CA ASP A 90 3.74 18.40 -3.18
C ASP A 90 3.23 18.79 -1.79
N SER A 91 2.84 20.06 -1.64
CA SER A 91 2.13 20.52 -0.45
C SER A 91 0.69 19.99 -0.49
N ILE A 92 0.45 18.90 0.24
CA ILE A 92 -0.86 18.26 0.34
C ILE A 92 -1.48 18.55 1.70
N TYR A 93 -2.63 19.22 1.69
CA TYR A 93 -3.52 19.29 2.84
C TYR A 93 -4.59 18.20 2.71
N CYS A 94 -4.64 17.30 3.69
CA CYS A 94 -5.58 16.20 3.72
C CYS A 94 -6.80 16.56 4.57
N LYS A 95 -8.01 16.31 4.04
CA LYS A 95 -9.27 16.37 4.80
C LYS A 95 -9.98 15.03 4.78
N LEU A 96 -10.60 14.68 5.89
CA LEU A 96 -11.49 13.52 5.98
C LEU A 96 -12.84 13.84 5.33
N ILE A 97 -13.37 12.93 4.51
CA ILE A 97 -14.74 13.07 3.98
C ILE A 97 -15.76 12.83 5.08
N ASP A 98 -15.63 11.71 5.80
CA ASP A 98 -16.46 11.32 6.94
C ASP A 98 -15.74 10.25 7.77
N GLY A 99 -15.39 10.60 9.01
CA GLY A 99 -14.70 9.71 9.95
C GLY A 99 -13.23 9.42 9.60
N GLU A 100 -12.60 8.60 10.45
CA GLU A 100 -11.20 8.17 10.27
C GLU A 100 -11.04 7.35 8.99
N VAL A 101 -9.86 7.44 8.38
CA VAL A 101 -9.52 6.70 7.15
C VAL A 101 -8.26 5.87 7.38
N LEU A 102 -8.27 4.64 6.88
CA LEU A 102 -7.06 3.85 6.69
C LEU A 102 -6.67 3.89 5.22
N ASP A 103 -5.49 4.41 4.93
CA ASP A 103 -4.90 4.37 3.61
C ASP A 103 -3.77 3.34 3.51
N LEU A 104 -3.40 3.01 2.27
CA LEU A 104 -2.27 2.19 1.90
C LEU A 104 -1.49 2.91 0.80
N GLY A 105 -0.17 2.94 0.90
CA GLY A 105 0.64 3.60 -0.10
C GLY A 105 2.09 3.19 -0.12
N VAL A 106 2.77 3.62 -1.18
CA VAL A 106 4.22 3.50 -1.34
C VAL A 106 4.82 4.88 -1.49
N ILE A 107 5.93 5.10 -0.80
CA ILE A 107 6.84 6.22 -1.03
C ILE A 107 8.11 5.64 -1.63
N TRP A 108 8.61 6.17 -2.75
CA TRP A 108 9.80 5.64 -3.40
C TRP A 108 10.66 6.71 -4.08
N LYS A 109 11.91 6.33 -4.37
CA LYS A 109 12.87 7.07 -5.18
C LYS A 109 12.67 6.72 -6.67
N PRO A 110 12.15 7.65 -7.50
CA PRO A 110 11.69 7.35 -8.85
C PRO A 110 12.83 7.10 -9.85
N ASP A 111 14.06 7.49 -9.52
CA ASP A 111 15.29 7.21 -10.26
C ASP A 111 15.78 5.76 -10.07
N LEU A 112 15.33 5.08 -9.01
CA LEU A 112 15.77 3.72 -8.67
C LEU A 112 14.73 2.66 -9.01
N VAL A 113 13.45 2.95 -8.76
CA VAL A 113 12.35 1.99 -9.00
C VAL A 113 11.12 2.69 -9.56
N SER A 114 10.32 1.94 -10.30
CA SER A 114 8.95 2.32 -10.66
C SER A 114 7.95 1.50 -9.83
N VAL A 115 6.82 2.12 -9.53
CA VAL A 115 5.78 1.53 -8.68
C VAL A 115 4.45 1.58 -9.41
N THR A 116 3.74 0.45 -9.41
CA THR A 116 2.32 0.40 -9.79
C THR A 116 1.50 -0.06 -8.59
N LEU A 117 0.33 0.54 -8.43
CA LEU A 117 -0.70 0.15 -7.47
C LEU A 117 -2.02 0.05 -8.19
N SER A 118 -2.72 -1.08 -8.03
CA SER A 118 -4.07 -1.29 -8.53
C SER A 118 -4.93 -1.97 -7.47
N HIS A 119 -6.24 -1.75 -7.54
CA HIS A 119 -7.21 -2.40 -6.67
C HIS A 119 -8.00 -3.43 -7.46
N ARG A 120 -8.26 -4.59 -6.85
CA ARG A 120 -8.94 -5.72 -7.50
C ARG A 120 -10.02 -6.27 -6.58
N PHE A 121 -11.19 -6.53 -7.17
CA PHE A 121 -12.23 -7.33 -6.55
C PHE A 121 -12.06 -8.77 -7.02
N VAL A 122 -11.75 -9.66 -6.08
CA VAL A 122 -11.53 -11.08 -6.34
C VAL A 122 -12.81 -11.81 -6.02
N GLU A 123 -13.60 -12.10 -7.05
CA GLU A 123 -14.86 -12.85 -6.96
C GLU A 123 -14.71 -14.31 -7.39
N GLN A 124 -13.66 -14.60 -8.16
CA GLN A 124 -13.34 -15.92 -8.67
C GLN A 124 -11.82 -16.09 -8.77
N ARG A 125 -11.40 -17.28 -9.17
CA ARG A 125 -9.99 -17.58 -9.41
C ARG A 125 -9.45 -16.75 -10.58
N GLU A 126 -8.36 -16.04 -10.34
CA GLU A 126 -7.65 -15.20 -11.30
C GLU A 126 -6.17 -15.59 -11.39
N VAL A 127 -5.60 -15.45 -12.58
CA VAL A 127 -4.14 -15.53 -12.80
C VAL A 127 -3.62 -14.11 -12.92
N ILE A 128 -2.67 -13.75 -12.08
CA ILE A 128 -2.02 -12.44 -12.07
C ILE A 128 -0.63 -12.59 -12.68
N ASP A 129 -0.39 -11.83 -13.75
CA ASP A 129 0.94 -11.71 -14.37
C ASP A 129 1.84 -10.80 -13.54
N LEU A 130 3.01 -11.33 -13.17
CA LEU A 130 4.08 -10.70 -12.41
C LEU A 130 5.43 -10.92 -13.14
N SER A 131 5.39 -10.97 -14.48
CA SER A 131 6.55 -11.23 -15.34
C SER A 131 7.66 -10.18 -15.24
N LEU A 132 7.33 -8.95 -14.81
CA LEU A 132 8.33 -7.90 -14.58
C LEU A 132 9.17 -8.20 -13.34
N LYS A 133 10.48 -8.27 -13.51
CA LYS A 133 11.41 -8.55 -12.39
C LYS A 133 11.34 -7.44 -11.34
N GLY A 134 10.95 -7.82 -10.13
CA GLY A 134 10.88 -6.92 -8.99
C GLY A 134 10.35 -7.62 -7.76
N VAL A 135 9.76 -6.82 -6.86
CA VAL A 135 9.01 -7.30 -5.69
C VAL A 135 7.56 -6.87 -5.83
N HIS A 136 6.66 -7.78 -5.51
CA HIS A 136 5.22 -7.54 -5.59
C HIS A 136 4.55 -7.80 -4.25
N PHE A 137 3.41 -7.17 -4.04
CA PHE A 137 2.61 -7.31 -2.83
C PHE A 137 1.15 -7.46 -3.20
N ALA A 138 0.46 -8.35 -2.50
CA ALA A 138 -1.00 -8.36 -2.44
C ALA A 138 -1.40 -8.05 -1.00
N CYS A 139 -1.96 -6.85 -0.80
CA CYS A 139 -2.51 -6.41 0.48
C CYS A 139 -4.02 -6.63 0.48
N VAL A 140 -4.53 -7.50 1.35
CA VAL A 140 -5.97 -7.79 1.39
C VAL A 140 -6.66 -6.66 2.14
N THR A 141 -7.47 -5.88 1.44
CA THR A 141 -8.18 -4.72 1.99
C THR A 141 -9.51 -5.10 2.65
N SER A 142 -10.16 -6.15 2.14
CA SER A 142 -11.35 -6.77 2.76
C SER A 142 -11.48 -8.24 2.34
N GLY A 143 -12.19 -9.03 3.15
CA GLY A 143 -12.40 -10.45 2.90
C GLY A 143 -11.14 -11.28 3.16
N VAL A 144 -11.05 -12.42 2.47
CA VAL A 144 -9.97 -13.40 2.63
C VAL A 144 -9.70 -14.03 1.27
N VAL A 145 -8.43 -14.08 0.86
CA VAL A 145 -8.01 -14.71 -0.40
C VAL A 145 -7.00 -15.82 -0.15
N ARG A 146 -6.87 -16.72 -1.13
CA ARG A 146 -5.72 -17.62 -1.25
C ARG A 146 -4.82 -17.14 -2.37
N VAL A 147 -3.52 -17.08 -2.08
CA VAL A 147 -2.47 -16.83 -3.08
C VAL A 147 -1.60 -18.07 -3.14
N GLY A 148 -1.79 -18.88 -4.17
CA GLY A 148 -1.33 -20.27 -4.16
C GLY A 148 -1.93 -21.02 -2.96
N GLU A 149 -1.10 -21.62 -2.11
CA GLU A 149 -1.56 -22.33 -0.91
C GLU A 149 -1.73 -21.42 0.33
N VAL A 150 -1.28 -20.16 0.25
CA VAL A 150 -1.25 -19.24 1.39
C VAL A 150 -2.58 -18.53 1.53
N LYS A 151 -3.26 -18.71 2.67
CA LYS A 151 -4.45 -17.94 3.04
C LYS A 151 -4.03 -16.57 3.59
N VAL A 152 -4.60 -15.50 3.06
CA VAL A 152 -4.32 -14.11 3.43
C VAL A 152 -5.64 -13.43 3.78
N GLN A 153 -5.79 -13.00 5.03
CA GLN A 153 -6.99 -12.33 5.53
C GLN A 153 -6.89 -10.81 5.40
N ALA A 154 -8.02 -10.12 5.58
CA ALA A 154 -8.07 -8.66 5.60
C ALA A 154 -7.00 -8.05 6.52
N ARG A 155 -6.38 -6.98 6.03
CA ARG A 155 -5.26 -6.24 6.63
C ARG A 155 -3.91 -6.95 6.63
N ASP A 156 -3.82 -8.21 6.22
CA ASP A 156 -2.53 -8.86 5.99
C ASP A 156 -2.01 -8.58 4.57
N THR A 157 -0.70 -8.74 4.41
CA THR A 157 -0.01 -8.61 3.12
C THR A 157 0.71 -9.91 2.80
N ILE A 158 0.70 -10.32 1.54
CA ILE A 158 1.64 -11.31 1.04
C ILE A 158 2.65 -10.66 0.11
N LYS A 159 3.94 -10.87 0.40
CA LYS A 159 5.06 -10.49 -0.44
C LYS A 159 5.33 -11.61 -1.45
N ILE A 160 5.53 -11.23 -2.70
CA ILE A 160 5.76 -12.13 -3.82
C ILE A 160 7.06 -11.72 -4.52
N GLU A 161 8.01 -12.64 -4.62
CA GLU A 161 9.33 -12.42 -5.23
C GLU A 161 9.72 -13.62 -6.09
N GLN A 162 10.44 -13.43 -7.19
CA GLN A 162 10.93 -14.53 -8.04
C GLN A 162 9.80 -15.48 -8.49
N VAL A 163 8.65 -14.91 -8.83
CA VAL A 163 7.48 -15.61 -9.35
C VAL A 163 6.93 -14.79 -10.50
N GLU A 164 6.77 -15.41 -11.67
CA GLU A 164 6.26 -14.71 -12.85
C GLU A 164 4.73 -14.66 -12.88
N GLN A 165 4.05 -15.57 -12.20
CA GLN A 165 2.59 -15.60 -12.12
C GLN A 165 2.12 -16.17 -10.79
N ILE A 166 1.04 -15.61 -10.25
CA ILE A 166 0.34 -16.17 -9.10
C ILE A 166 -1.13 -16.42 -9.45
N ILE A 167 -1.72 -17.39 -8.74
CA ILE A 167 -3.16 -17.57 -8.71
C ILE A 167 -3.69 -16.90 -7.44
N ILE A 168 -4.70 -16.05 -7.59
CA ILE A 168 -5.45 -15.47 -6.47
C ILE A 168 -6.90 -15.90 -6.59
N GLU A 169 -7.50 -16.37 -5.50
CA GLU A 169 -8.90 -16.77 -5.44
C GLU A 169 -9.53 -16.39 -4.09
N PRO A 170 -10.85 -16.13 -4.02
CA PRO A 170 -11.49 -15.82 -2.74
C PRO A 170 -11.60 -17.08 -1.87
N ASP A 171 -11.39 -16.94 -0.56
CA ASP A 171 -11.68 -17.98 0.45
C ASP A 171 -12.97 -17.57 1.20
N GLY A 172 -14.11 -17.80 0.54
CA GLY A 172 -15.43 -17.42 1.03
C GLY A 172 -16.10 -16.36 0.16
N LEU A 173 -16.48 -15.23 0.77
CA LEU A 173 -17.15 -14.12 0.08
C LEU A 173 -16.17 -13.32 -0.79
N GLN A 174 -16.73 -12.44 -1.62
CA GLN A 174 -15.98 -11.46 -2.41
C GLN A 174 -14.96 -10.73 -1.53
N SER A 175 -13.73 -10.68 -2.05
CA SER A 175 -12.60 -10.08 -1.35
C SER A 175 -12.00 -8.98 -2.19
N SER A 176 -11.27 -8.08 -1.55
CA SER A 176 -10.69 -6.95 -2.23
C SER A 176 -9.21 -6.80 -1.90
N VAL A 177 -8.38 -6.64 -2.92
CA VAL A 177 -6.92 -6.70 -2.83
C VAL A 177 -6.29 -5.49 -3.52
N ALA A 178 -5.37 -4.83 -2.83
CA ALA A 178 -4.45 -3.89 -3.46
C ALA A 178 -3.21 -4.66 -3.95
N LEU A 179 -3.01 -4.69 -5.26
CA LEU A 179 -1.80 -5.24 -5.87
C LEU A 179 -0.79 -4.13 -6.13
N ILE A 180 0.41 -4.31 -5.60
CA ILE A 180 1.54 -3.40 -5.77
C ILE A 180 2.68 -4.14 -6.45
N SER A 181 3.27 -3.52 -7.47
CA SER A 181 4.53 -3.98 -8.09
C SER A 181 5.56 -2.89 -7.97
N ILE A 182 6.77 -3.25 -7.52
CA ILE A 182 7.92 -2.37 -7.40
C ILE A 182 9.05 -2.99 -8.22
N VAL A 183 9.40 -2.35 -9.33
CA VAL A 183 10.36 -2.89 -10.30
C VAL A 183 11.49 -1.89 -10.54
N PRO A 184 12.76 -2.32 -10.68
CA PRO A 184 13.87 -1.42 -10.97
C PRO A 184 13.65 -0.60 -12.24
N VAL A 185 14.11 0.65 -12.25
CA VAL A 185 14.24 1.42 -13.48
C VAL A 185 15.47 0.91 -14.24
N LEU A 186 15.33 0.70 -15.55
CA LEU A 186 16.42 0.29 -16.46
C LEU A 186 17.29 1.46 -16.88
#